data_AF-A0A9Q8PM30-F1
#
_entry.id   AF-A0A9Q8PM30-F1
#
_cell.length_a   1.000
_cell.length_b   1.000
_cell.length_c   1.000
_cell.angle_alpha   90.00
_cell.angle_beta   90.00
_cell.angle_gamma   90.00
#
_symmetry.space_group_name_H-M   'P 1'
#
loop_
_entity.id
_entity.type
_entity.pdbx_description
1 polymer ?
#
loop_
_entity_poly.entity_id
_entity_poly.type
_entity_poly.pdbx_seq_one_letter_code
_entity_poly.pdbx_strand_id
1 'polypeptide(L)'
;MVALDRFLAISALSLGALACPLGPKTISRRADTNTSSSSTPAASSWSPPSSMTTALDQVWKQTLKEKANWFDDKNWNLDQLMANNGSINYCVRWNTAQASTAENRALTASALQRSLGKWADTLIGFAGFPLTSVDVNVVGYAVKDKSLMQGDVSDIDVYTTADADGVPECDPRCYRGAHLDGDISTCPGGEASRYDISLWLDDSLAGEIAVEDENVHILLHEMGHGFGLLDFYDWVPEGQESFVMMAGSAMEVTEFDAWMLRDWWRKLKAVRGW
;
A
#
# COMPACT_ATOMS: atom_id res chain seq x y z
N MET A 1 12.83 20.22 3.54
CA MET A 1 11.39 20.36 3.84
C MET A 1 10.65 19.93 2.58
N VAL A 2 10.52 18.61 2.38
CA VAL A 2 9.73 18.04 1.29
C VAL A 2 8.30 18.04 1.81
N ALA A 3 7.51 18.98 1.33
CA ALA A 3 6.10 19.02 1.61
C ALA A 3 5.48 17.77 0.97
N LEU A 4 5.09 16.82 1.81
CA LEU A 4 4.08 15.81 1.49
C LEU A 4 2.70 16.50 1.36
N ASP A 5 2.62 17.61 0.61
CA ASP A 5 1.40 18.42 0.42
C ASP A 5 0.47 17.83 -0.65
N ARG A 6 0.57 16.52 -0.88
CA ARG A 6 -0.45 15.73 -1.55
C ARG A 6 -0.67 14.48 -0.75
N PHE A 7 -1.28 14.67 0.42
CA PHE A 7 -2.36 13.77 0.81
C PHE A 7 -3.20 13.49 -0.43
N LEU A 8 -3.21 12.25 -0.91
CA LEU A 8 -4.41 11.73 -1.57
C LEU A 8 -5.47 11.67 -0.47
N ALA A 9 -6.09 12.82 -0.21
CA ALA A 9 -7.45 12.86 0.27
C ALA A 9 -8.29 12.29 -0.88
N ILE A 10 -8.56 10.99 -0.87
CA ILE A 10 -9.68 10.47 -1.64
C ILE A 10 -10.94 10.96 -0.90
N SER A 11 -11.39 12.16 -1.26
CA SER A 11 -12.81 12.50 -1.10
C SER A 11 -13.58 11.50 -1.95
N ALA A 12 -14.14 10.47 -1.32
CA ALA A 12 -15.25 9.75 -1.91
C ALA A 12 -16.32 10.79 -2.27
N LEU A 13 -16.47 11.05 -3.57
CA LEU A 13 -17.47 11.97 -4.09
C LEU A 13 -18.85 11.56 -3.57
N SER A 14 -19.37 12.31 -2.60
CA SER A 14 -20.79 12.36 -2.31
C SER A 14 -21.49 13.03 -3.50
N LEU A 15 -21.82 12.26 -4.55
CA LEU A 15 -22.83 12.72 -5.49
C LEU A 15 -24.18 12.65 -4.79
N GLY A 16 -24.70 13.85 -4.48
CA GLY A 16 -26.06 14.06 -4.04
C GLY A 16 -27.04 13.34 -4.97
N ALA A 17 -27.99 12.68 -4.34
CA ALA A 17 -29.08 11.96 -4.96
C ALA A 17 -29.81 12.83 -6.00
N LEU A 18 -29.75 12.41 -7.27
CA LEU A 18 -30.88 12.56 -8.19
C LEU A 18 -31.58 11.20 -8.26
N ALA A 19 -32.72 11.10 -7.60
CA ALA A 19 -33.57 9.93 -7.60
C ALA A 19 -34.02 9.61 -9.04
N CYS A 20 -33.67 8.42 -9.52
CA CYS A 20 -34.33 7.76 -10.64
C CYS A 20 -34.95 6.46 -10.12
N PRO A 21 -36.27 6.23 -10.24
CA PRO A 21 -36.91 5.08 -9.62
C PRO A 21 -36.66 3.84 -10.46
N LEU A 22 -35.78 2.95 -10.00
CA LEU A 22 -35.64 1.61 -10.53
C LEU A 22 -36.25 0.61 -9.55
N GLY A 23 -37.34 -0.02 -9.98
CA GLY A 23 -38.05 -1.06 -9.23
C GLY A 23 -37.20 -2.32 -8.98
N PRO A 24 -37.71 -3.27 -8.19
CA PRO A 24 -36.93 -4.40 -7.71
C PRO A 24 -36.55 -5.33 -8.85
N LYS A 25 -35.26 -5.39 -9.19
CA LYS A 25 -34.69 -6.45 -10.02
C LYS A 25 -34.04 -7.49 -9.10
N THR A 26 -34.61 -8.68 -9.14
CA THR A 26 -34.10 -9.92 -8.57
C THR A 26 -32.64 -10.14 -8.98
N ILE A 27 -31.75 -10.24 -7.99
CA ILE A 27 -30.35 -10.62 -8.19
C ILE A 27 -30.32 -12.14 -8.39
N SER A 28 -30.11 -12.56 -9.63
CA SER A 28 -29.80 -13.96 -9.97
C SER A 28 -28.29 -14.15 -9.88
N ARG A 29 -27.83 -15.01 -8.96
CA ARG A 29 -26.43 -15.45 -8.89
C ARG A 29 -26.06 -16.13 -10.21
N ARG A 30 -25.13 -15.53 -10.95
CA ARG A 30 -24.45 -16.22 -12.05
C ARG A 30 -23.35 -17.07 -11.42
N ALA A 31 -23.32 -18.35 -11.78
CA ALA A 31 -22.32 -19.30 -11.30
C ALA A 31 -20.91 -18.85 -11.72
N ASP A 32 -20.01 -18.79 -10.75
CA ASP A 32 -18.59 -18.50 -10.94
C ASP A 32 -17.96 -19.55 -11.85
N THR A 33 -17.30 -19.07 -12.91
CA THR A 33 -16.47 -19.88 -13.78
C THR A 33 -15.02 -19.58 -13.44
N ASN A 34 -14.31 -20.59 -12.94
CA ASN A 34 -12.86 -20.70 -12.80
C ASN A 34 -12.10 -19.45 -12.31
N THR A 35 -11.92 -19.33 -10.99
CA THR A 35 -10.82 -18.58 -10.39
C THR A 35 -9.50 -19.29 -10.74
N SER A 36 -8.91 -18.91 -11.87
CA SER A 36 -7.49 -19.11 -12.12
C SER A 36 -6.75 -18.22 -11.13
N SER A 37 -6.20 -18.78 -10.06
CA SER A 37 -5.19 -18.11 -9.24
C SER A 37 -3.98 -17.85 -10.14
N SER A 38 -3.93 -16.68 -10.77
CA SER A 38 -2.83 -16.32 -11.67
C SER A 38 -1.65 -15.90 -10.82
N SER A 39 -0.90 -16.89 -10.31
CA SER A 39 0.39 -16.59 -9.67
C SER A 39 1.28 -15.96 -10.74
N THR A 40 1.69 -14.71 -10.54
CA THR A 40 2.67 -14.03 -11.40
C THR A 40 3.88 -14.96 -11.62
N PRO A 41 4.33 -15.18 -12.87
CA PRO A 41 5.48 -16.04 -13.13
C PRO A 41 6.73 -15.57 -12.38
N ALA A 42 7.42 -16.51 -11.73
CA ALA A 42 8.71 -16.25 -11.11
C ALA A 42 9.76 -15.88 -12.18
N ALA A 43 10.62 -14.93 -11.86
CA ALA A 43 11.73 -14.50 -12.72
C ALA A 43 13.00 -14.34 -11.87
N SER A 44 14.15 -14.78 -12.38
CA SER A 44 15.44 -14.62 -11.69
C SER A 44 16.27 -13.46 -12.22
N SER A 45 15.97 -12.96 -13.42
CA SER A 45 16.73 -11.92 -14.12
C SER A 45 15.83 -11.05 -14.99
N TRP A 46 16.30 -9.84 -15.34
CA TRP A 46 15.60 -8.92 -16.22
C TRP A 46 15.45 -9.50 -17.65
N SER A 47 14.26 -10.00 -17.96
CA SER A 47 13.90 -10.55 -19.26
C SER A 47 12.37 -10.49 -19.45
N PRO A 48 11.75 -9.28 -19.46
CA PRO A 48 10.32 -9.15 -19.65
C PRO A 48 9.88 -9.69 -21.02
N PRO A 49 8.61 -10.17 -21.15
CA PRO A 49 8.03 -10.50 -22.45
C PRO A 49 8.18 -9.34 -23.44
N SER A 50 8.46 -9.65 -24.71
CA SER A 50 8.66 -8.64 -25.75
C SER A 50 7.43 -7.76 -25.98
N SER A 51 6.23 -8.25 -25.63
CA SER A 51 4.99 -7.47 -25.65
C SER A 51 4.94 -6.38 -24.57
N MET A 52 5.73 -6.49 -23.50
CA MET A 52 5.73 -5.54 -22.37
C MET A 52 6.90 -4.55 -22.44
N THR A 53 7.93 -4.80 -23.25
CA THR A 53 9.15 -3.96 -23.23
C THR A 53 8.89 -2.49 -23.57
N THR A 54 8.03 -2.23 -24.56
CA THR A 54 7.66 -0.86 -24.95
C THR A 54 6.88 -0.16 -23.84
N ALA A 55 5.91 -0.85 -23.25
CA ALA A 55 5.13 -0.35 -22.13
C ALA A 55 6.00 -0.01 -20.91
N LEU A 56 6.92 -0.89 -20.52
CA LEU A 56 7.84 -0.68 -19.40
C LEU A 56 8.75 0.53 -19.63
N ASP A 57 9.24 0.74 -20.85
CA ASP A 57 10.03 1.93 -21.21
C ASP A 57 9.18 3.23 -21.14
N GLN A 58 7.91 3.18 -21.56
CA GLN A 58 6.99 4.32 -21.43
C GLN A 58 6.74 4.67 -19.96
N VAL A 59 6.45 3.67 -19.11
CA VAL A 59 6.28 3.85 -17.66
C VAL A 59 7.52 4.50 -17.08
N TRP A 60 8.71 3.95 -17.39
CA TRP A 60 9.95 4.47 -16.87
C TRP A 60 10.22 5.94 -17.26
N LYS A 61 9.98 6.29 -18.53
CA LYS A 61 10.10 7.68 -19.01
C LYS A 61 9.11 8.60 -18.32
N GLN A 62 7.88 8.15 -18.11
CA GLN A 62 6.87 8.93 -17.40
C GLN A 62 7.26 9.12 -15.93
N THR A 63 7.80 8.10 -15.26
CA THR A 63 8.27 8.21 -13.87
C THR A 63 9.34 9.29 -13.74
N LEU A 64 10.32 9.33 -14.65
CA LEU A 64 11.35 10.36 -14.66
C LEU A 64 10.80 11.77 -14.98
N LYS A 65 9.71 11.86 -15.75
CA LYS A 65 9.07 13.14 -16.06
C LYS A 65 8.31 13.69 -14.86
N GLU A 66 7.56 12.85 -14.14
CA GLU A 66 6.78 13.26 -12.97
C GLU A 66 7.64 13.49 -11.74
N LYS A 67 8.70 12.68 -11.58
CA LYS A 67 9.59 12.71 -10.43
C LYS A 67 11.05 12.56 -10.89
N ALA A 68 11.62 13.63 -11.46
CA ALA A 68 13.01 13.63 -11.92
C ALA A 68 14.03 13.20 -10.85
N ASN A 69 13.74 13.51 -9.59
CA ASN A 69 14.58 13.20 -8.44
C ASN A 69 14.03 12.03 -7.59
N TRP A 70 13.29 11.08 -8.19
CA TRP A 70 12.67 9.99 -7.43
C TRP A 70 13.65 9.19 -6.57
N PHE A 71 14.93 9.12 -6.98
CA PHE A 71 15.97 8.41 -6.23
C PHE A 71 16.36 9.09 -4.91
N ASP A 72 16.03 10.38 -4.74
CA ASP A 72 16.39 11.17 -3.56
C ASP A 72 15.55 10.75 -2.35
N ASP A 73 14.29 10.35 -2.57
CA ASP A 73 13.45 9.76 -1.53
C ASP A 73 14.06 8.42 -1.08
N LYS A 74 14.33 8.29 0.23
CA LYS A 74 14.90 7.10 0.89
C LYS A 74 13.88 6.39 1.79
N ASN A 75 12.59 6.62 1.55
CA ASN A 75 11.49 6.07 2.34
C ASN A 75 10.52 5.21 1.52
N TRP A 76 10.93 4.72 0.35
CA TRP A 76 10.16 3.69 -0.38
C TRP A 76 10.03 2.41 0.46
N ASN A 77 8.99 1.60 0.20
CA ASN A 77 8.81 0.31 0.87
C ASN A 77 10.05 -0.58 0.78
N LEU A 78 10.79 -0.54 -0.34
CA LEU A 78 12.07 -1.24 -0.48
C LEU A 78 13.15 -0.70 0.48
N ASP A 79 13.26 0.61 0.65
CA ASP A 79 14.20 1.21 1.62
C ASP A 79 13.81 0.83 3.06
N GLN A 80 12.51 0.77 3.36
CA GLN A 80 11.99 0.35 4.68
C GLN A 80 12.31 -1.13 4.95
N LEU A 81 12.01 -2.01 3.99
CA LEU A 81 12.31 -3.44 4.06
C LEU A 81 13.81 -3.70 4.24
N MET A 82 14.68 -2.98 3.51
CA MET A 82 16.13 -3.13 3.69
C MET A 82 16.60 -2.62 5.06
N ALA A 83 16.04 -1.51 5.55
CA ALA A 83 16.40 -0.94 6.85
C ALA A 83 15.97 -1.84 8.03
N ASN A 84 14.87 -2.58 7.86
CA ASN A 84 14.27 -3.39 8.92
C ASN A 84 14.43 -4.90 8.68
N ASN A 85 15.36 -5.30 7.81
CA ASN A 85 15.65 -6.71 7.51
C ASN A 85 14.39 -7.53 7.15
N GLY A 86 13.51 -6.94 6.35
CA GLY A 86 12.32 -7.59 5.79
C GLY A 86 10.99 -7.26 6.47
N SER A 87 10.95 -6.46 7.53
CA SER A 87 9.69 -6.05 8.14
C SER A 87 9.25 -4.62 7.78
N ILE A 88 7.94 -4.37 7.82
CA ILE A 88 7.35 -3.02 7.79
C ILE A 88 6.46 -2.85 9.03
N ASN A 89 6.71 -1.79 9.79
CA ASN A 89 5.89 -1.36 10.90
C ASN A 89 4.83 -0.37 10.41
N TYR A 90 3.56 -0.70 10.62
CA TYR A 90 2.42 0.14 10.30
C TYR A 90 1.87 0.81 11.56
N CYS A 91 1.51 2.08 11.42
CA CYS A 91 0.57 2.74 12.32
C CYS A 91 -0.74 3.04 11.58
N VAL A 92 -1.86 2.55 12.10
CA VAL A 92 -3.17 2.62 11.44
C VAL A 92 -3.93 3.85 11.93
N ARG A 93 -4.23 4.77 11.03
CA ARG A 93 -5.11 5.91 11.25
C ARG A 93 -6.54 5.45 11.02
N TRP A 94 -7.21 5.01 12.08
CA TRP A 94 -8.57 4.49 12.09
C TRP A 94 -9.58 5.65 12.01
N ASN A 95 -9.79 6.14 10.79
CA ASN A 95 -10.65 7.28 10.48
C ASN A 95 -12.09 6.84 10.17
N THR A 96 -12.67 6.04 11.06
CA THR A 96 -14.06 5.61 11.01
C THR A 96 -14.72 5.78 12.39
N ALA A 97 -16.05 5.88 12.41
CA ALA A 97 -16.84 5.88 13.65
C ALA A 97 -17.06 4.47 14.21
N GLN A 98 -16.68 3.42 13.47
CA GLN A 98 -16.81 2.03 13.89
C GLN A 98 -15.84 1.70 15.03
N ALA A 99 -16.25 0.79 15.91
CA ALA A 99 -15.37 0.27 16.94
C ALA A 99 -14.23 -0.54 16.30
N SER A 100 -13.00 -0.30 16.74
CA SER A 100 -11.85 -1.16 16.46
C SER A 100 -11.82 -2.27 17.51
N THR A 101 -12.36 -3.44 17.18
CA THR A 101 -12.26 -4.64 18.02
C THR A 101 -10.93 -5.37 17.78
N ALA A 102 -10.57 -6.30 18.66
CA ALA A 102 -9.39 -7.16 18.45
C ALA A 102 -9.47 -7.94 17.12
N GLU A 103 -10.68 -8.35 16.72
CA GLU A 103 -10.93 -9.01 15.43
C GLU A 103 -10.66 -8.07 14.25
N ASN A 104 -11.17 -6.83 14.27
CA ASN A 104 -10.90 -5.85 13.21
C ASN A 104 -9.40 -5.55 13.05
N ARG A 105 -8.68 -5.47 14.17
CA ARG A 105 -7.22 -5.28 14.16
C ARG A 105 -6.49 -6.49 13.57
N ALA A 106 -6.89 -7.71 13.93
CA ALA A 106 -6.34 -8.93 13.37
C ALA A 106 -6.60 -9.05 11.85
N LEU A 107 -7.79 -8.66 11.40
CA LEU A 107 -8.14 -8.60 9.97
C LEU A 107 -7.27 -7.59 9.23
N THR A 108 -7.05 -6.41 9.82
CA THR A 108 -6.19 -5.36 9.26
C THR A 108 -4.75 -5.84 9.11
N ALA A 109 -4.17 -6.42 10.16
CA ALA A 109 -2.82 -6.98 10.13
C ALA A 109 -2.68 -8.09 9.08
N SER A 110 -3.69 -8.97 9.00
CA SER A 110 -3.71 -10.07 8.01
C SER A 110 -3.81 -9.56 6.58
N ALA A 111 -4.66 -8.57 6.31
CA ALA A 111 -4.78 -7.95 4.99
C ALA A 111 -3.47 -7.28 4.57
N LEU A 112 -2.84 -6.53 5.48
CA LEU A 112 -1.53 -5.91 5.24
C LEU A 112 -0.46 -6.97 4.92
N GLN A 113 -0.36 -8.03 5.73
CA GLN A 113 0.60 -9.11 5.50
C GLN A 113 0.40 -9.80 4.15
N ARG A 114 -0.85 -10.12 3.80
CA ARG A 114 -1.18 -10.76 2.51
C ARG A 114 -0.83 -9.85 1.34
N SER A 115 -1.24 -8.57 1.39
CA SER A 115 -1.00 -7.61 0.30
C SER A 115 0.48 -7.30 0.11
N LEU A 116 1.24 -7.13 1.20
CA LEU A 116 2.69 -6.93 1.12
C LEU A 116 3.39 -8.18 0.56
N GLY A 117 2.95 -9.37 0.99
CA GLY A 117 3.44 -10.66 0.47
C GLY A 117 3.26 -10.79 -1.04
N LYS A 118 2.07 -10.46 -1.58
CA LYS A 118 1.80 -10.50 -3.03
C LYS A 118 2.78 -9.64 -3.83
N TRP A 119 3.14 -8.46 -3.34
CA TRP A 119 4.17 -7.62 -3.97
C TRP A 119 5.59 -8.17 -3.78
N ALA A 120 5.94 -8.61 -2.57
CA ALA A 120 7.27 -9.14 -2.26
C ALA A 120 7.60 -10.42 -3.06
N ASP A 121 6.62 -11.29 -3.26
CA ASP A 121 6.74 -12.53 -4.05
C ASP A 121 7.17 -12.25 -5.50
N THR A 122 6.88 -11.06 -6.05
CA THR A 122 7.35 -10.67 -7.38
C THR A 122 8.86 -10.46 -7.45
N LEU A 123 9.50 -10.15 -6.31
CA LEU A 123 10.92 -9.82 -6.18
C LEU A 123 11.75 -10.94 -5.55
N ILE A 124 11.16 -11.83 -4.73
CA ILE A 124 11.89 -12.95 -4.12
C ILE A 124 12.55 -13.81 -5.21
N GLY A 125 13.88 -13.94 -5.13
CA GLY A 125 14.70 -14.66 -6.12
C GLY A 125 15.04 -13.87 -7.39
N PHE A 126 14.53 -12.65 -7.57
CA PHE A 126 14.77 -11.82 -8.74
C PHE A 126 15.98 -10.90 -8.57
N ALA A 127 16.93 -10.94 -9.51
CA ALA A 127 18.02 -9.98 -9.66
C ALA A 127 18.81 -9.69 -8.36
N GLY A 128 18.99 -10.71 -7.52
CA GLY A 128 19.68 -10.61 -6.23
C GLY A 128 18.94 -9.74 -5.21
N PHE A 129 17.61 -9.75 -5.21
CA PHE A 129 16.80 -9.29 -4.08
C PHE A 129 17.17 -10.12 -2.84
N PRO A 130 17.56 -9.48 -1.71
CA PRO A 130 18.20 -10.19 -0.61
C PRO A 130 17.22 -10.88 0.34
N LEU A 131 15.94 -10.52 0.31
CA LEU A 131 14.93 -11.06 1.22
C LEU A 131 14.27 -12.31 0.64
N THR A 132 13.94 -13.24 1.52
CA THR A 132 13.21 -14.47 1.20
C THR A 132 11.78 -14.50 1.77
N SER A 133 11.45 -13.52 2.61
CA SER A 133 10.15 -13.30 3.22
C SER A 133 10.03 -11.84 3.63
N VAL A 134 8.81 -11.40 3.91
CA VAL A 134 8.51 -10.09 4.46
C VAL A 134 7.48 -10.20 5.57
N ASP A 135 7.59 -9.33 6.58
CA ASP A 135 6.72 -9.33 7.75
C ASP A 135 6.05 -7.97 7.95
N VAL A 136 4.83 -7.99 8.48
CA VAL A 136 4.09 -6.80 8.88
C VAL A 136 3.93 -6.79 10.39
N ASN A 137 4.25 -5.64 10.99
CA ASN A 137 3.90 -5.34 12.37
C ASN A 137 2.92 -4.17 12.40
N VAL A 138 1.82 -4.28 13.14
CA VAL A 138 0.97 -3.11 13.41
C VAL A 138 1.30 -2.62 14.81
N VAL A 139 2.04 -1.52 14.90
CA VAL A 139 2.62 -1.02 16.16
C VAL A 139 1.80 0.08 16.83
N GLY A 140 0.85 0.67 16.09
CA GLY A 140 0.01 1.72 16.64
C GLY A 140 -1.29 1.93 15.90
N TYR A 141 -2.23 2.56 16.60
CA TYR A 141 -3.52 3.00 16.08
C TYR A 141 -3.78 4.45 16.50
N ALA A 142 -4.18 5.29 15.55
CA ALA A 142 -4.75 6.59 15.84
C ALA A 142 -6.27 6.56 15.65
N VAL A 143 -7.03 7.01 16.65
CA VAL A 143 -8.50 7.05 16.64
C VAL A 143 -9.02 8.43 17.02
N LYS A 144 -10.24 8.78 16.58
CA LYS A 144 -10.89 10.03 16.99
C LYS A 144 -11.24 10.06 18.47
N ASP A 145 -11.61 8.90 19.02
CA ASP A 145 -11.98 8.72 20.41
C ASP A 145 -11.40 7.39 20.91
N LYS A 146 -10.73 7.42 22.06
CA LYS A 146 -10.10 6.23 22.65
C LYS A 146 -11.11 5.11 22.93
N SER A 147 -12.38 5.44 23.17
CA SER A 147 -13.45 4.47 23.38
C SER A 147 -13.76 3.60 22.16
N LEU A 148 -13.33 4.00 20.96
CA LEU A 148 -13.41 3.16 19.76
C LEU A 148 -12.48 1.94 19.85
N MET A 149 -11.40 2.02 20.64
CA MET A 149 -10.48 0.90 20.83
C MET A 149 -11.05 -0.07 21.86
N GLN A 150 -11.51 -1.22 21.40
CA GLN A 150 -12.09 -2.27 22.23
C GLN A 150 -11.15 -3.47 22.37
N GLY A 151 -11.23 -4.15 23.51
CA GLY A 151 -10.39 -5.29 23.84
C GLY A 151 -8.99 -4.87 24.31
N ASP A 152 -8.05 -5.81 24.23
CA ASP A 152 -6.67 -5.56 24.64
C ASP A 152 -5.91 -4.74 23.58
N VAL A 153 -5.17 -3.75 24.06
CA VAL A 153 -4.34 -2.82 23.28
C VAL A 153 -2.99 -2.58 23.96
N SER A 154 -2.57 -3.44 24.89
CA SER A 154 -1.29 -3.28 25.60
C SER A 154 -0.06 -3.31 24.69
N ASP A 155 -0.19 -3.99 23.54
CA ASP A 155 0.91 -4.27 22.62
C ASP A 155 1.02 -3.26 21.48
N ILE A 156 0.16 -2.23 21.48
CA ILE A 156 0.14 -1.17 20.47
C ILE A 156 0.04 0.21 21.12
N ASP A 157 0.61 1.20 20.46
CA ASP A 157 0.36 2.59 20.84
C ASP A 157 -1.02 3.03 20.39
N VAL A 158 -1.74 3.74 21.27
CA VAL A 158 -3.05 4.31 20.94
C VAL A 158 -2.98 5.83 21.02
N TYR A 159 -3.12 6.47 19.86
CA TYR A 159 -3.11 7.91 19.68
C TYR A 159 -4.54 8.45 19.55
N THR A 160 -4.80 9.61 20.14
CA THR A 160 -6.05 10.38 19.96
C THR A 160 -5.78 11.78 19.40
N THR A 161 -4.58 11.98 18.87
CA THR A 161 -4.18 13.19 18.13
C THR A 161 -4.79 13.16 16.74
N ALA A 162 -4.88 14.33 16.11
CA ALA A 162 -5.35 14.49 14.75
C ALA A 162 -4.46 15.47 14.00
N ASP A 163 -4.40 15.32 12.68
CA ASP A 163 -3.71 16.25 11.79
C ASP A 163 -4.51 17.54 11.58
N ALA A 164 -4.02 18.41 10.70
CA ALA A 164 -4.65 19.69 10.39
C ALA A 164 -6.08 19.55 9.82
N ASP A 165 -6.41 18.41 9.21
CA ASP A 165 -7.73 18.12 8.63
C ASP A 165 -8.67 17.40 9.61
N GLY A 166 -8.23 17.20 10.86
CA GLY A 166 -9.01 16.53 11.91
C GLY A 166 -9.06 15.02 11.76
N VAL A 167 -8.13 14.43 11.02
CA VAL A 167 -8.02 12.99 10.80
C VAL A 167 -7.08 12.40 11.85
N PRO A 168 -7.46 11.32 12.55
CA PRO A 168 -6.62 10.72 13.59
C PRO A 168 -5.19 10.49 13.10
N GLU A 169 -4.19 10.92 13.84
CA GLU A 169 -2.79 10.90 13.40
C GLU A 169 -1.92 10.20 14.44
N CYS A 170 -1.06 9.29 13.97
CA CYS A 170 0.00 8.69 14.77
C CYS A 170 1.09 9.74 15.06
N ASP A 171 1.85 9.60 16.15
CA ASP A 171 2.85 10.62 16.51
C ASP A 171 3.92 10.78 15.40
N PRO A 172 4.00 11.93 14.70
CA PRO A 172 4.93 12.10 13.59
C PRO A 172 6.40 11.99 14.00
N ARG A 173 6.72 12.15 15.30
CA ARG A 173 8.07 11.95 15.84
C ARG A 173 8.50 10.49 15.84
N CYS A 174 7.58 9.56 15.62
CA CYS A 174 7.86 8.13 15.53
C CYS A 174 7.88 7.63 14.07
N TYR A 175 7.64 8.51 13.09
CA TYR A 175 7.64 8.16 11.68
C TYR A 175 9.05 8.04 11.11
N ARG A 176 9.44 6.86 10.60
CA ARG A 176 10.75 6.63 9.96
C ARG A 176 11.10 7.69 8.91
N GLY A 177 10.13 8.10 8.09
CA GLY A 177 10.38 9.06 7.01
C GLY A 177 10.86 10.44 7.50
N ALA A 178 10.59 10.80 8.75
CA ALA A 178 11.11 12.01 9.38
C ALA A 178 12.49 11.81 10.05
N HIS A 179 12.93 10.56 10.18
CA HIS A 179 14.09 10.12 10.96
C HIS A 179 14.98 9.17 10.13
N LEU A 180 15.28 9.54 8.89
CA LEU A 180 16.11 8.73 7.96
C LEU A 180 17.58 8.60 8.38
N ASP A 181 18.02 9.43 9.33
CA ASP A 181 19.31 9.33 10.02
C ASP A 181 19.31 8.28 11.14
N GLY A 182 18.16 7.68 11.45
CA GLY A 182 17.96 6.72 12.51
C GLY A 182 17.80 7.35 13.90
N ASP A 183 17.78 8.68 14.03
CA ASP A 183 17.60 9.33 15.33
C ASP A 183 16.11 9.39 15.69
N ILE A 184 15.65 8.40 16.44
CA ILE A 184 14.28 8.31 16.95
C ILE A 184 14.13 8.83 18.39
N SER A 185 15.14 9.56 18.91
CA SER A 185 15.19 9.97 20.32
C SER A 185 14.02 10.87 20.78
N THR A 186 13.33 11.51 19.83
CA THR A 186 12.16 12.35 20.09
C THR A 186 10.84 11.60 20.05
N CYS A 187 10.84 10.33 19.60
CA CYS A 187 9.67 9.45 19.67
C CYS A 187 9.43 9.00 21.12
N PRO A 188 8.26 9.28 21.72
CA PRO A 188 8.00 8.98 23.13
C PRO A 188 8.19 7.51 23.55
N GLY A 189 7.88 6.55 22.67
CA GLY A 189 8.10 5.12 22.92
C GLY A 189 9.33 4.54 22.22
N GLY A 190 10.19 5.41 21.67
CA GLY A 190 11.44 5.03 21.03
C GLY A 190 11.24 4.03 19.88
N GLU A 191 12.17 3.09 19.75
CA GLU A 191 12.17 2.12 18.64
C GLU A 191 10.92 1.22 18.62
N ALA A 192 10.34 0.91 19.78
CA ALA A 192 9.14 0.07 19.84
C ALA A 192 7.90 0.74 19.21
N SER A 193 7.86 2.07 19.25
CA SER A 193 6.79 2.90 18.67
C SER A 193 7.08 3.37 17.25
N ARG A 194 8.29 3.11 16.75
CA ARG A 194 8.69 3.53 15.40
C ARG A 194 7.85 2.81 14.35
N TYR A 195 7.28 3.58 13.45
CA TYR A 195 6.54 3.06 12.29
C TYR A 195 7.11 3.57 10.97
N ASP A 196 6.98 2.76 9.93
CA ASP A 196 7.48 3.05 8.59
C ASP A 196 6.36 3.53 7.66
N ILE A 197 5.13 3.07 7.88
CA ILE A 197 3.95 3.46 7.10
C ILE A 197 2.81 3.90 8.01
N SER A 198 2.25 5.07 7.71
CA SER A 198 1.01 5.56 8.30
C SER A 198 -0.15 5.20 7.36
N LEU A 199 -0.91 4.16 7.69
CA LEU A 199 -2.06 3.71 6.89
C LEU A 199 -3.29 4.55 7.23
N TRP A 200 -3.76 5.36 6.30
CA TRP A 200 -5.09 5.96 6.41
C TRP A 200 -6.15 4.90 6.12
N LEU A 201 -6.91 4.51 7.15
CA LEU A 201 -7.99 3.54 7.06
C LEU A 201 -9.32 4.24 7.29
N ASP A 202 -10.02 4.53 6.19
CA ASP A 202 -11.36 5.11 6.19
C ASP A 202 -12.45 4.02 6.07
N ASP A 203 -13.72 4.42 5.98
CA ASP A 203 -14.83 3.46 5.87
C ASP A 203 -14.76 2.59 4.60
N SER A 204 -14.16 3.09 3.51
CA SER A 204 -14.05 2.33 2.25
C SER A 204 -13.05 1.20 2.40
N LEU A 205 -11.83 1.51 2.83
CA LEU A 205 -10.79 0.50 3.04
C LEU A 205 -11.13 -0.42 4.22
N ALA A 206 -11.75 0.10 5.28
CA ALA A 206 -12.27 -0.73 6.37
C ALA A 206 -13.25 -1.78 5.86
N GLY A 207 -14.20 -1.36 5.01
CA GLY A 207 -15.20 -2.25 4.42
C GLY A 207 -14.58 -3.34 3.55
N GLU A 208 -13.57 -3.00 2.75
CA GLU A 208 -12.88 -3.97 1.90
C GLU A 208 -12.06 -4.99 2.72
N ILE A 209 -11.39 -4.55 3.79
CA ILE A 209 -10.68 -5.46 4.70
C ILE A 209 -11.67 -6.39 5.42
N ALA A 210 -12.83 -5.85 5.84
CA ALA A 210 -13.83 -6.59 6.60
C ALA A 210 -14.53 -7.71 5.82
N VAL A 211 -14.53 -7.68 4.47
CA VAL A 211 -15.07 -8.77 3.64
C VAL A 211 -14.10 -9.93 3.46
N GLU A 212 -12.88 -9.83 4.02
CA GLU A 212 -11.87 -10.89 4.00
C GLU A 212 -11.48 -11.37 2.60
N ASP A 213 -11.54 -10.49 1.60
CA ASP A 213 -11.10 -10.82 0.26
C ASP A 213 -9.60 -11.19 0.26
N GLU A 214 -9.24 -12.11 -0.62
CA GLU A 214 -7.85 -12.46 -0.87
C GLU A 214 -7.10 -11.25 -1.42
N ASN A 215 -7.76 -10.45 -2.26
CA ASN A 215 -7.22 -9.26 -2.89
C ASN A 215 -7.97 -8.01 -2.41
N VAL A 216 -7.37 -7.28 -1.47
CA VAL A 216 -7.82 -5.96 -1.06
C VAL A 216 -7.28 -4.96 -2.09
N HIS A 217 -8.05 -4.71 -3.15
CA HIS A 217 -7.65 -3.94 -4.33
C HIS A 217 -7.14 -2.55 -4.00
N ILE A 218 -7.86 -1.77 -3.16
CA ILE A 218 -7.41 -0.42 -2.81
C ILE A 218 -6.05 -0.51 -2.11
N LEU A 219 -5.92 -1.43 -1.15
CA LEU A 219 -4.67 -1.65 -0.45
C LEU A 219 -3.53 -2.08 -1.38
N LEU A 220 -3.78 -2.99 -2.33
CA LEU A 220 -2.79 -3.44 -3.30
C LEU A 220 -2.30 -2.29 -4.18
N HIS A 221 -3.23 -1.44 -4.65
CA HIS A 221 -2.93 -0.25 -5.45
C HIS A 221 -2.06 0.75 -4.66
N GLU A 222 -2.49 1.12 -3.45
CA GLU A 222 -1.74 2.05 -2.60
C GLU A 222 -0.35 1.53 -2.20
N MET A 223 -0.24 0.22 -1.96
CA MET A 223 1.07 -0.41 -1.72
C MET A 223 2.00 -0.30 -2.93
N GLY A 224 1.47 -0.36 -4.15
CA GLY A 224 2.24 -0.18 -5.37
C GLY A 224 2.89 1.22 -5.46
N HIS A 225 2.22 2.26 -4.98
CA HIS A 225 2.83 3.59 -4.85
C HIS A 225 3.97 3.62 -3.83
N GLY A 226 3.85 2.88 -2.73
CA GLY A 226 4.95 2.69 -1.77
C GLY A 226 6.16 1.99 -2.39
N PHE A 227 5.94 1.19 -3.44
CA PHE A 227 6.99 0.61 -4.28
C PHE A 227 7.44 1.52 -5.44
N GLY A 228 7.01 2.78 -5.47
CA GLY A 228 7.43 3.77 -6.47
C GLY A 228 6.69 3.69 -7.82
N LEU A 229 5.64 2.87 -7.91
CA LEU A 229 4.85 2.75 -9.12
C LEU A 229 3.90 3.94 -9.28
N LEU A 230 3.66 4.35 -10.53
CA LEU A 230 2.78 5.48 -10.85
C LEU A 230 1.30 5.09 -10.80
N ASP A 231 0.46 6.11 -10.76
CA ASP A 231 -0.96 5.97 -11.06
C ASP A 231 -1.21 6.22 -12.56
N PHE A 232 -2.31 5.70 -13.09
CA PHE A 232 -2.60 5.63 -14.53
C PHE A 232 -4.03 6.11 -14.85
N TYR A 233 -4.36 7.35 -14.45
CA TYR A 233 -5.66 7.96 -14.77
C TYR A 233 -5.74 8.52 -16.19
N ASP A 234 -4.69 9.21 -16.64
CA ASP A 234 -4.73 10.03 -17.86
C ASP A 234 -4.12 9.35 -19.09
N TRP A 235 -3.48 8.20 -18.90
CA TRP A 235 -2.78 7.48 -19.95
C TRP A 235 -2.61 6.00 -19.60
N VAL A 236 -2.44 5.17 -20.62
CA VAL A 236 -2.20 3.73 -20.48
C VAL A 236 -1.01 3.35 -21.34
N PRO A 237 -0.03 2.57 -20.82
CA PRO A 237 1.08 2.08 -21.61
C PRO A 237 0.62 1.22 -22.78
N GLU A 238 1.36 1.28 -23.89
CA GLU A 238 1.00 0.58 -25.11
C GLU A 238 0.84 -0.94 -24.90
N GLY A 239 -0.28 -1.48 -25.37
CA GLY A 239 -0.57 -2.91 -25.31
C GLY A 239 -0.94 -3.42 -23.91
N GLN A 240 -1.17 -2.54 -22.94
CA GLN A 240 -1.68 -2.90 -21.62
C GLN A 240 -3.15 -2.48 -21.48
N GLU A 241 -3.98 -3.33 -20.88
CA GLU A 241 -5.42 -3.12 -20.76
C GLU A 241 -5.96 -3.28 -19.33
N SER A 242 -5.20 -3.94 -18.45
CA SER A 242 -5.62 -4.26 -17.08
C SER A 242 -4.39 -4.56 -16.22
N PHE A 243 -4.23 -3.80 -15.13
CA PHE A 243 -3.16 -3.97 -14.13
C PHE A 243 -3.51 -3.15 -12.87
N VAL A 244 -3.04 -3.55 -11.69
CA VAL A 244 -3.53 -3.01 -10.40
C VAL A 244 -3.25 -1.52 -10.26
N MET A 245 -2.14 -1.05 -10.83
CA MET A 245 -1.79 0.38 -10.83
C MET A 245 -2.67 1.25 -11.74
N MET A 246 -3.49 0.65 -12.62
CA MET A 246 -4.60 1.32 -13.27
C MET A 246 -5.86 1.01 -12.47
N ALA A 247 -6.17 1.89 -11.51
CA ALA A 247 -7.20 1.68 -10.49
C ALA A 247 -8.53 1.16 -11.09
N GLY A 248 -9.09 0.13 -10.47
CA GLY A 248 -10.32 -0.54 -10.90
C GLY A 248 -10.22 -1.42 -12.15
N SER A 249 -9.09 -1.48 -12.84
CA SER A 249 -8.93 -2.32 -14.05
C SER A 249 -8.54 -3.76 -13.77
N ALA A 250 -7.83 -4.00 -12.65
CA ALA A 250 -7.47 -5.32 -12.15
C ALA A 250 -7.62 -5.35 -10.62
N MET A 251 -8.11 -6.46 -10.08
CA MET A 251 -8.29 -6.63 -8.64
C MET A 251 -7.08 -7.27 -7.95
N GLU A 252 -6.14 -7.83 -8.71
CA GLU A 252 -4.94 -8.49 -8.21
C GLU A 252 -3.66 -7.94 -8.87
N VAL A 253 -2.51 -8.17 -8.24
CA VAL A 253 -1.19 -7.84 -8.82
C VAL A 253 -0.98 -8.68 -10.07
N THR A 254 -0.91 -8.02 -11.23
CA THR A 254 -0.76 -8.68 -12.52
C THR A 254 0.71 -8.92 -12.88
N GLU A 255 0.95 -9.67 -13.96
CA GLU A 255 2.30 -9.84 -14.49
C GLU A 255 2.93 -8.50 -14.93
N PHE A 256 2.14 -7.56 -15.46
CA PHE A 256 2.65 -6.24 -15.84
C PHE A 256 3.07 -5.42 -14.61
N ASP A 257 2.27 -5.44 -13.54
CA ASP A 257 2.62 -4.82 -12.25
C ASP A 257 3.93 -5.39 -11.69
N ALA A 258 4.08 -6.71 -11.74
CA ALA A 258 5.29 -7.38 -11.30
C ALA A 258 6.52 -6.99 -12.13
N TRP A 259 6.39 -6.86 -13.46
CA TRP A 259 7.49 -6.38 -14.28
C TRP A 259 7.81 -4.90 -14.05
N MET A 260 6.81 -4.05 -13.77
CA MET A 260 7.06 -2.68 -13.33
C MET A 260 7.86 -2.65 -12.02
N LEU A 261 7.48 -3.46 -11.02
CA LEU A 261 8.20 -3.54 -9.76
C LEU A 261 9.62 -4.10 -9.92
N ARG A 262 9.81 -5.13 -10.75
CA ARG A 262 11.14 -5.65 -11.09
C ARG A 262 12.02 -4.60 -11.78
N ASP A 263 11.41 -3.81 -12.66
CA ASP A 263 12.08 -2.72 -13.37
C ASP A 263 12.49 -1.58 -12.43
N TRP A 264 11.66 -1.32 -11.41
CA TRP A 264 11.96 -0.40 -10.32
C TRP A 264 13.10 -0.92 -9.45
N TRP A 265 12.98 -2.16 -8.93
CA TRP A 265 13.98 -2.79 -8.06
C TRP A 265 15.37 -2.73 -8.67
N ARG A 266 15.56 -3.17 -9.91
CA ARG A 266 16.90 -3.21 -10.53
C ARG A 266 17.56 -1.83 -10.61
N LYS A 267 16.76 -0.76 -10.78
CA LYS A 267 17.27 0.61 -10.89
C LYS A 267 17.52 1.23 -9.52
N LEU A 268 16.60 1.03 -8.58
CA LEU A 268 16.75 1.47 -7.21
C LEU A 268 17.98 0.81 -6.57
N LYS A 269 18.11 -0.52 -6.70
CA LYS A 269 19.27 -1.30 -6.26
C LYS A 269 20.58 -0.69 -6.74
N ALA A 270 20.69 -0.40 -8.04
CA ALA A 270 21.91 0.15 -8.63
C ALA A 270 22.29 1.52 -8.04
N VAL A 271 21.31 2.37 -7.73
CA VAL A 271 21.56 3.69 -7.12
C VAL A 271 21.81 3.62 -5.62
N ARG A 272 21.24 2.62 -4.94
CA ARG A 272 21.48 2.39 -3.51
C ARG A 272 22.79 1.66 -3.21
N GLY A 273 23.32 0.91 -4.18
CA GLY A 273 24.50 0.07 -3.97
C GLY A 273 24.20 -1.21 -3.16
N TRP A 274 22.98 -1.72 -3.27
CA TRP A 274 22.59 -3.03 -2.74
C TRP A 274 22.95 -4.18 -3.70
#